data_AF-F9GEF9-F1
#
_entry.id   AF-F9GEF9-F1
#
_cell.length_a   1.000
_cell.length_b   1.000
_cell.length_c   1.000
_cell.angle_alpha   90.00
_cell.angle_beta   90.00
_cell.angle_gamma   90.00
#
_symmetry.space_group_name_H-M   'P 1'
#
loop_
_entity.id
_entity.type
_entity.pdbx_description
1 polymer ?
#
loop_
_entity_poly.entity_id
_entity_poly.type
_entity_poly.pdbx_seq_one_letter_code
_entity_poly.pdbx_strand_id
1 'polypeptide(L)'
;MPKIQEQINQGAIPSYVSNVCPQGTKFHILEVGWLECDEGFVTRGGNTSLKSTEGLSTVNKRRELPMYCILIDHPHEGLILWETGCGKDYPEVWGPVLLDVLARVRYEPQHELRAAVGATGNKIEDVKKIIIGHLHLDHAGGLDEFIERKDVEIWVHDKELRSAFWSVATGADTGVYLEHYLKLGLNWKTFDEKSLDFCQGITLHHLPGHTEGLIGMQINMPEMGTFFFLSDHCHVMENWRDGIPQAHLLGRMPISKPSLNQDAVRIRRLTTFSFFRLSVINLFLGRMSPYSSLISRSDCFNPAAVLSESKAFNRVLLDLTKNGPRWKKVGAAEYRRLRAAGKTTLPGPTLLPSATSFELPSRDSGRSIPCRILRPQNSKPLTAVFMHIHGGDYRPWLTTMGSFASLLATGSHQSIPSRHDRRIATTRQSGSCPTKTPPSKRLWICRRRICWCALVDACCAPFAAAQQSLDWTPSVYTYGRGESGLVLDLDRVNEFRNAFLPGRSPETFKDPHISPLFADLGQLRGRLPSALFTCGTEDCLLDDTSFMSMKWLAAGGESILSIIPGTPHGYILFPRSSADSGAEEGMRAVDDFLAGKVNDYGGVAVPGLEA
;
A
#
# COMPACT_ATOMS: atom_id res chain seq x y z
N MET A 1 -32.11 19.23 21.16
CA MET A 1 -30.77 19.33 21.78
C MET A 1 -30.55 18.43 23.02
N PRO A 2 -31.54 18.03 23.84
CA PRO A 2 -31.28 17.16 25.02
C PRO A 2 -30.99 15.68 24.70
N LYS A 3 -31.65 15.10 23.68
CA LYS A 3 -31.57 13.67 23.36
C LYS A 3 -30.18 13.20 22.90
N ILE A 4 -29.44 14.04 22.19
CA ILE A 4 -28.08 13.71 21.73
C ILE A 4 -27.12 13.60 22.92
N GLN A 5 -27.26 14.48 23.91
CA GLN A 5 -26.43 14.45 25.11
C GLN A 5 -26.75 13.24 26.00
N GLU A 6 -28.02 12.86 26.09
CA GLU A 6 -28.46 11.67 26.82
C GLU A 6 -27.92 10.38 26.18
N GLN A 7 -27.94 10.29 24.85
CA GLN A 7 -27.33 9.18 24.10
C GLN A 7 -25.82 9.11 24.32
N ILE A 8 -25.11 10.25 24.26
CA ILE A 8 -23.65 10.30 24.52
C ILE A 8 -23.34 9.87 25.96
N ASN A 9 -24.13 10.31 26.94
CA ASN A 9 -23.96 9.97 28.35
C ASN A 9 -24.25 8.48 28.65
N GLN A 10 -25.05 7.82 27.80
CA GLN A 10 -25.31 6.38 27.85
C GLN A 10 -24.28 5.56 27.05
N GLY A 11 -23.23 6.20 26.52
CA GLY A 11 -22.15 5.53 25.80
C GLY A 11 -22.27 5.54 24.28
N ALA A 12 -23.25 6.25 23.71
CA ALA A 12 -23.35 6.43 22.26
C ALA A 12 -22.26 7.41 21.78
N ILE A 13 -21.16 6.87 21.31
CA ILE A 13 -20.11 7.63 20.63
C ILE A 13 -20.53 7.78 19.16
N PRO A 14 -20.40 8.97 18.53
CA PRO A 14 -20.67 9.13 17.10
C PRO A 14 -19.94 8.05 16.28
N SER A 15 -20.59 7.44 15.29
CA SER A 15 -20.06 6.25 14.56
C SER A 15 -18.65 6.49 13.98
N TYR A 16 -18.39 7.71 13.50
CA TYR A 16 -17.08 8.14 13.02
C TYR A 16 -16.00 8.26 14.11
N VAL A 17 -16.34 8.22 15.40
CA VAL A 17 -15.44 8.25 16.56
C VAL A 17 -15.33 6.87 17.26
N SER A 18 -16.30 5.94 17.12
CA SER A 18 -16.19 4.56 17.64
C SER A 18 -16.83 3.47 16.74
N ASN A 19 -16.38 3.36 15.50
CA ASN A 19 -16.50 2.13 14.70
C ASN A 19 -15.65 0.97 15.29
N VAL A 20 -15.96 0.51 16.50
CA VAL A 20 -15.43 -0.72 17.14
C VAL A 20 -16.61 -1.40 17.84
N CYS A 21 -16.74 -2.72 17.68
CA CYS A 21 -17.80 -3.52 18.29
C CYS A 21 -17.77 -3.42 19.83
N PRO A 22 -18.92 -3.57 20.51
CA PRO A 22 -18.96 -3.58 21.96
C PRO A 22 -18.18 -4.77 22.55
N GLN A 23 -17.72 -4.63 23.80
CA GLN A 23 -17.02 -5.71 24.48
C GLN A 23 -17.95 -6.93 24.62
N GLY A 24 -17.41 -8.12 24.32
CA GLY A 24 -18.18 -9.36 24.33
C GLY A 24 -18.74 -9.77 22.97
N THR A 25 -18.65 -8.92 21.93
CA THR A 25 -18.94 -9.35 20.55
C THR A 25 -18.07 -10.53 20.16
N LYS A 26 -18.69 -11.55 19.57
CA LYS A 26 -18.00 -12.71 18.98
C LYS A 26 -18.52 -12.91 17.56
N PHE A 27 -17.67 -13.43 16.69
CA PHE A 27 -18.15 -13.97 15.43
C PHE A 27 -17.57 -15.36 15.16
N HIS A 28 -18.32 -16.17 14.43
CA HIS A 28 -17.95 -17.51 14.02
C HIS A 28 -17.95 -17.58 12.50
N ILE A 29 -16.92 -18.20 11.93
CA ILE A 29 -16.89 -18.55 10.51
C ILE A 29 -17.54 -19.92 10.38
N LEU A 30 -18.66 -19.99 9.68
CA LEU A 30 -19.43 -21.20 9.45
C LEU A 30 -19.08 -21.75 8.08
N GLU A 31 -18.48 -22.94 8.01
CA GLU A 31 -18.32 -23.67 6.75
C GLU A 31 -19.68 -24.28 6.37
N VAL A 32 -20.23 -23.87 5.23
CA VAL A 32 -21.54 -24.32 4.73
C VAL A 32 -21.42 -25.09 3.41
N GLY A 33 -20.26 -25.70 3.19
CA GLY A 33 -19.95 -26.56 2.06
C GLY A 33 -18.94 -25.97 1.09
N TRP A 34 -18.65 -26.71 0.02
CA TRP A 34 -17.71 -26.30 -1.03
C TRP A 34 -18.30 -26.49 -2.41
N LEU A 35 -18.05 -25.53 -3.29
CA LEU A 35 -18.30 -25.60 -4.72
C LEU A 35 -17.01 -25.92 -5.47
N GLU A 36 -17.13 -26.44 -6.68
CA GLU A 36 -16.04 -26.57 -7.65
C GLU A 36 -16.48 -26.04 -9.00
N CYS A 37 -15.72 -25.09 -9.53
CA CYS A 37 -15.96 -24.45 -10.83
C CYS A 37 -14.75 -24.57 -11.75
N ASP A 38 -14.94 -24.34 -13.06
CA ASP A 38 -13.83 -24.18 -13.99
C ASP A 38 -12.98 -22.95 -13.59
N GLU A 39 -11.65 -23.03 -13.64
CA GLU A 39 -10.76 -21.90 -13.26
C GLU A 39 -11.05 -20.65 -14.10
N GLY A 40 -11.54 -20.84 -15.31
CA GLY A 40 -12.02 -19.79 -16.20
C GLY A 40 -13.19 -18.99 -15.67
N PHE A 41 -13.90 -19.39 -14.61
CA PHE A 41 -14.92 -18.56 -13.92
C PHE A 41 -14.31 -17.61 -12.89
N VAL A 42 -13.34 -18.07 -12.11
CA VAL A 42 -12.77 -17.29 -10.99
C VAL A 42 -11.51 -16.52 -11.35
N THR A 43 -10.84 -16.90 -12.43
CA THR A 43 -9.63 -16.24 -12.93
C THR A 43 -9.81 -15.92 -14.41
N ARG A 44 -9.82 -14.64 -14.76
CA ARG A 44 -9.96 -14.21 -16.15
C ARG A 44 -8.84 -14.81 -17.00
N GLY A 45 -9.24 -15.67 -17.92
CA GLY A 45 -8.34 -16.35 -18.85
C GLY A 45 -7.67 -17.61 -18.28
N GLY A 46 -8.12 -18.14 -17.13
CA GLY A 46 -7.52 -19.28 -16.44
C GLY A 46 -7.26 -20.54 -17.29
N ASN A 47 -8.14 -20.83 -18.25
CA ASN A 47 -8.01 -21.95 -19.19
C ASN A 47 -7.85 -21.48 -20.66
N THR A 48 -7.22 -20.32 -20.89
CA THR A 48 -7.04 -19.77 -22.26
C THR A 48 -6.12 -20.66 -23.10
N SER A 49 -6.62 -21.16 -24.23
CA SER A 49 -5.79 -21.91 -25.18
C SER A 49 -4.76 -21.03 -25.87
N LEU A 50 -3.58 -21.60 -26.15
CA LEU A 50 -2.49 -20.92 -26.84
C LEU A 50 -2.38 -21.45 -28.28
N LYS A 51 -1.89 -20.63 -29.21
CA LYS A 51 -1.61 -21.07 -30.59
C LYS A 51 -0.60 -22.22 -30.62
N SER A 52 0.35 -22.25 -29.68
CA SER A 52 1.31 -23.35 -29.52
C SER A 52 0.69 -24.67 -29.08
N THR A 53 -0.55 -24.65 -28.57
CA THR A 53 -1.31 -25.82 -28.15
C THR A 53 -2.52 -26.08 -29.06
N GLU A 54 -2.55 -25.45 -30.25
CA GLU A 54 -3.62 -25.65 -31.22
C GLU A 54 -3.65 -27.13 -31.67
N GLY A 55 -4.80 -27.78 -31.49
CA GLY A 55 -4.99 -29.20 -31.82
C GLY A 55 -4.71 -30.18 -30.67
N LEU A 56 -4.27 -29.72 -29.50
CA LEU A 56 -4.12 -30.56 -28.31
C LEU A 56 -5.40 -30.53 -27.44
N SER A 57 -5.85 -31.69 -26.99
CA SER A 57 -6.86 -31.77 -25.92
C SER A 57 -6.18 -31.49 -24.58
N THR A 58 -6.69 -30.51 -23.84
CA THR A 58 -6.22 -30.18 -22.48
C THR A 58 -7.36 -30.40 -21.49
N VAL A 59 -7.03 -30.90 -20.31
CA VAL A 59 -7.99 -30.99 -19.20
C VAL A 59 -8.04 -29.62 -18.53
N ASN A 60 -9.22 -29.01 -18.47
CA ASN A 60 -9.39 -27.72 -17.83
C ASN A 60 -9.08 -27.84 -16.33
N LYS A 61 -8.34 -26.86 -15.82
CA LYS A 61 -8.15 -26.75 -14.38
C LYS A 61 -9.45 -26.29 -13.74
N ARG A 62 -9.81 -26.92 -12.63
CA ARG A 62 -10.95 -26.57 -11.78
C ARG A 62 -10.49 -26.04 -10.42
N ARG A 63 -11.34 -25.28 -9.76
CA ARG A 63 -11.07 -24.59 -8.49
C ARG A 63 -12.19 -24.90 -7.50
N GLU A 64 -11.79 -25.38 -6.33
CA GLU A 64 -12.69 -25.50 -5.19
C GLU A 64 -12.84 -24.14 -4.47
N LEU A 65 -14.07 -23.81 -4.08
CA LEU A 65 -14.46 -22.57 -3.42
C LEU A 65 -15.21 -22.90 -2.12
N PRO A 66 -14.72 -22.49 -0.94
CA PRO A 66 -15.46 -22.67 0.29
C PRO A 66 -16.63 -21.69 0.35
N MET A 67 -17.83 -22.22 0.56
CA MET A 67 -18.98 -21.41 0.97
C MET A 67 -18.92 -21.23 2.47
N TYR A 68 -19.03 -19.98 2.92
CA TYR A 68 -19.03 -19.68 4.35
C TYR A 68 -20.04 -18.60 4.71
N CYS A 69 -20.56 -18.67 5.93
CA CYS A 69 -21.36 -17.62 6.54
C CYS A 69 -20.62 -17.06 7.77
N ILE A 70 -20.96 -15.85 8.20
CA ILE A 70 -20.43 -15.30 9.45
C ILE A 70 -21.57 -15.11 10.44
N LEU A 71 -21.52 -15.79 11.58
CA LEU A 71 -22.49 -15.62 12.66
C LEU A 71 -21.91 -14.70 13.72
N ILE A 72 -22.54 -13.55 13.95
CA ILE A 72 -22.06 -12.51 14.85
C ILE A 72 -23.02 -12.41 16.04
N ASP A 73 -22.51 -12.71 17.23
CA ASP A 73 -23.18 -12.44 18.50
C ASP A 73 -22.85 -10.99 18.92
N HIS A 74 -23.80 -10.08 18.70
CA HIS A 74 -23.64 -8.67 18.98
C HIS A 74 -24.45 -8.24 20.23
N PRO A 75 -23.79 -7.83 21.34
CA PRO A 75 -24.43 -7.51 22.62
C PRO A 75 -25.63 -6.56 22.58
N HIS A 76 -25.68 -5.65 21.61
CA HIS A 76 -26.76 -4.67 21.48
C HIS A 76 -27.78 -5.00 20.38
N GLU A 77 -27.39 -5.81 19.39
CA GLU A 77 -28.19 -6.01 18.18
C GLU A 77 -28.76 -7.44 18.08
N GLY A 78 -28.32 -8.33 18.98
CA GLY A 78 -28.62 -9.75 18.95
C GLY A 78 -27.74 -10.51 17.94
N LEU A 79 -28.23 -11.67 17.53
CA LEU A 79 -27.53 -12.56 16.62
C LEU A 79 -27.73 -12.07 15.17
N ILE A 80 -26.63 -11.73 14.50
CA ILE A 80 -26.59 -11.24 13.12
C ILE A 80 -25.92 -12.32 12.26
N LEU A 81 -26.49 -12.61 11.09
CA LEU A 81 -25.95 -13.57 10.14
C LEU A 81 -25.52 -12.87 8.85
N TRP A 82 -24.31 -13.15 8.36
CA TRP A 82 -23.79 -12.72 7.07
C TRP A 82 -23.77 -13.90 6.10
N GLU A 83 -24.48 -13.77 4.98
CA GLU A 83 -24.85 -14.83 4.02
C GLU A 83 -25.64 -15.99 4.65
N THR A 84 -26.30 -16.80 3.82
CA THR A 84 -27.09 -17.97 4.26
C THR A 84 -26.68 -19.27 3.56
N GLY A 85 -25.73 -19.23 2.61
CA GLY A 85 -25.23 -20.40 1.90
C GLY A 85 -26.18 -20.91 0.81
N CYS A 86 -25.94 -22.13 0.33
CA CYS A 86 -26.65 -22.71 -0.83
C CYS A 86 -28.07 -23.22 -0.58
N GLY A 87 -28.54 -23.22 0.67
CA GLY A 87 -29.85 -23.78 1.05
C GLY A 87 -29.88 -25.31 1.10
N LYS A 88 -31.08 -25.83 1.40
CA LYS A 88 -31.40 -27.26 1.38
C LYS A 88 -31.84 -27.69 -0.01
N ASP A 89 -32.02 -29.00 -0.22
CA ASP A 89 -32.55 -29.57 -1.47
C ASP A 89 -31.72 -29.22 -2.72
N TYR A 90 -30.41 -29.04 -2.52
CA TYR A 90 -29.41 -29.24 -3.56
C TYR A 90 -29.17 -30.75 -3.67
N PRO A 91 -29.15 -31.33 -4.89
CA PRO A 91 -29.06 -30.65 -6.19
C PRO A 91 -30.37 -30.11 -6.81
N GLU A 92 -31.53 -30.52 -6.32
CA GLU A 92 -32.82 -30.39 -7.02
C GLU A 92 -33.19 -28.94 -7.37
N VAL A 93 -32.94 -27.99 -6.45
CA VAL A 93 -33.30 -26.57 -6.61
C VAL A 93 -32.42 -25.79 -7.59
N TRP A 94 -31.18 -26.22 -7.84
CA TRP A 94 -30.26 -25.54 -8.77
C TRP A 94 -30.39 -26.06 -10.20
N GLY A 95 -30.95 -27.27 -10.38
CA GLY A 95 -31.18 -27.86 -11.69
C GLY A 95 -29.90 -28.38 -12.39
N PRO A 96 -30.03 -29.34 -13.31
CA PRO A 96 -28.93 -30.16 -13.82
C PRO A 96 -27.74 -29.37 -14.41
N VAL A 97 -28.00 -28.21 -15.03
CA VAL A 97 -26.96 -27.43 -15.71
C VAL A 97 -26.05 -26.72 -14.71
N LEU A 98 -26.61 -26.03 -13.73
CA LEU A 98 -25.80 -25.27 -12.77
C LEU A 98 -25.02 -26.17 -11.84
N LEU A 99 -25.58 -27.33 -11.50
CA LEU A 99 -24.90 -28.36 -10.73
C LEU A 99 -23.63 -28.88 -11.41
N ASP A 100 -23.63 -28.94 -12.74
CA ASP A 100 -22.46 -29.41 -13.50
C ASP A 100 -21.42 -28.28 -13.68
N VAL A 101 -21.88 -27.02 -13.73
CA VAL A 101 -21.00 -25.85 -13.87
C VAL A 101 -20.35 -25.46 -12.53
N LEU A 102 -21.14 -25.43 -11.44
CA LEU A 102 -20.79 -25.01 -10.07
C LEU A 102 -21.12 -26.16 -9.09
N ALA A 103 -20.42 -27.28 -9.21
CA ALA A 103 -20.73 -28.49 -8.47
C ALA A 103 -20.41 -28.36 -6.98
N ARG A 104 -21.35 -28.68 -6.10
CA ARG A 104 -21.10 -28.85 -4.67
C ARG A 104 -20.36 -30.16 -4.41
N VAL A 105 -19.06 -30.05 -4.16
CA VAL A 105 -18.14 -31.19 -4.05
C VAL A 105 -17.88 -31.65 -2.62
N ARG A 106 -18.12 -30.80 -1.60
CA ARG A 106 -18.03 -31.17 -0.18
C ARG A 106 -19.24 -30.65 0.57
N TYR A 107 -20.10 -31.55 1.01
CA TYR A 107 -21.29 -31.23 1.78
C TYR A 107 -21.70 -32.43 2.63
N GLU A 108 -21.96 -32.17 3.90
CA GLU A 108 -22.23 -33.15 4.94
C GLU A 108 -23.27 -32.52 5.87
N PRO A 109 -24.01 -33.28 6.69
CA PRO A 109 -25.09 -32.73 7.52
C PRO A 109 -24.67 -31.55 8.41
N GLN A 110 -23.41 -31.48 8.88
CA GLN A 110 -22.90 -30.35 9.66
C GLN A 110 -22.75 -29.04 8.86
N HIS A 111 -22.72 -29.12 7.53
CA HIS A 111 -22.63 -27.97 6.63
C HIS A 111 -24.02 -27.34 6.37
N GLU A 112 -25.12 -27.97 6.79
CA GLU A 112 -26.41 -27.29 6.79
C GLU A 112 -26.36 -26.06 7.71
N LEU A 113 -26.89 -24.92 7.26
CA LEU A 113 -26.82 -23.65 7.99
C LEU A 113 -27.26 -23.78 9.45
N ARG A 114 -28.40 -24.43 9.70
CA ARG A 114 -28.90 -24.73 11.05
C ARG A 114 -27.91 -25.52 11.91
N ALA A 115 -27.28 -26.55 11.33
CA ALA A 115 -26.32 -27.39 12.05
C ALA A 115 -25.03 -26.61 12.34
N ALA A 116 -24.53 -25.83 11.38
CA ALA A 116 -23.36 -24.98 11.53
C ALA A 116 -23.57 -23.89 12.60
N VAL A 117 -24.74 -23.25 12.62
CA VAL A 117 -25.13 -22.31 13.69
C VAL A 117 -25.18 -23.04 15.03
N GLY A 118 -25.81 -24.22 15.10
CA GLY A 118 -25.90 -25.05 16.30
C GLY A 118 -24.53 -25.43 16.89
N ALA A 119 -23.54 -25.70 16.04
CA ALA A 119 -22.18 -26.06 16.46
C ALA A 119 -21.46 -24.92 17.22
N THR A 120 -21.91 -23.67 17.07
CA THR A 120 -21.38 -22.51 17.82
C THR A 120 -22.00 -22.37 19.22
N GLY A 121 -23.01 -23.18 19.55
CA GLY A 121 -23.83 -23.04 20.76
C GLY A 121 -25.01 -22.07 20.61
N ASN A 122 -25.19 -21.47 19.43
CA ASN A 122 -26.32 -20.59 19.11
C ASN A 122 -27.46 -21.36 18.45
N LYS A 123 -28.64 -20.73 18.37
CA LYS A 123 -29.81 -21.26 17.67
C LYS A 123 -30.16 -20.37 16.49
N ILE A 124 -30.53 -20.98 15.37
CA ILE A 124 -30.92 -20.22 14.17
C ILE A 124 -32.20 -19.39 14.41
N GLU A 125 -33.05 -19.82 15.35
CA GLU A 125 -34.22 -19.09 15.79
C GLU A 125 -33.88 -17.73 16.40
N ASP A 126 -32.71 -17.59 17.03
CA ASP A 126 -32.29 -16.39 17.73
C ASP A 126 -31.75 -15.30 16.79
N VAL A 127 -31.51 -15.63 15.51
CA VAL A 127 -31.12 -14.66 14.47
C VAL A 127 -32.17 -13.56 14.38
N LYS A 128 -31.70 -12.30 14.40
CA LYS A 128 -32.53 -11.08 14.29
C LYS A 128 -32.31 -10.32 13.01
N LYS A 129 -31.10 -10.37 12.46
CA LYS A 129 -30.73 -9.67 11.23
C LYS A 129 -29.90 -10.60 10.35
N ILE A 130 -30.18 -10.56 9.06
CA ILE A 130 -29.42 -11.23 8.02
C ILE A 130 -28.90 -10.15 7.09
N ILE A 131 -27.61 -10.20 6.77
CA ILE A 131 -26.95 -9.31 5.81
C ILE A 131 -26.49 -10.20 4.66
N ILE A 132 -26.88 -9.85 3.44
CA ILE A 132 -26.54 -10.65 2.25
C ILE A 132 -25.65 -9.81 1.34
N GLY A 133 -24.48 -10.35 1.01
CA GLY A 133 -23.50 -9.70 0.14
C GLY A 133 -24.08 -9.45 -1.25
N HIS A 134 -24.71 -10.47 -1.81
CA HIS A 134 -25.51 -10.39 -3.05
C HIS A 134 -26.43 -11.63 -3.13
N LEU A 135 -27.44 -11.61 -3.99
CA LEU A 135 -28.56 -12.56 -3.93
C LEU A 135 -28.40 -13.80 -4.80
N HIS A 136 -27.16 -14.19 -5.18
CA HIS A 136 -26.97 -15.45 -5.88
C HIS A 136 -27.30 -16.66 -4.99
N LEU A 137 -27.64 -17.76 -5.64
CA LEU A 137 -28.07 -19.04 -5.07
C LEU A 137 -27.15 -19.64 -3.99
N ASP A 138 -25.84 -19.38 -4.04
CA ASP A 138 -24.84 -19.88 -3.09
C ASP A 138 -24.65 -18.97 -1.87
N HIS A 139 -25.28 -17.80 -1.88
CA HIS A 139 -25.26 -16.81 -0.81
C HIS A 139 -26.62 -16.67 -0.14
N ALA A 140 -27.70 -16.66 -0.94
CA ALA A 140 -29.06 -16.43 -0.49
C ALA A 140 -29.93 -17.70 -0.38
N GLY A 141 -29.43 -18.85 -0.81
CA GLY A 141 -30.20 -20.11 -0.84
C GLY A 141 -30.71 -20.56 0.54
N GLY A 142 -30.00 -20.23 1.62
CA GLY A 142 -30.45 -20.55 2.99
C GLY A 142 -31.56 -19.65 3.53
N LEU A 143 -32.04 -18.65 2.77
CA LEU A 143 -33.16 -17.80 3.18
C LEU A 143 -34.47 -18.56 3.41
N ASP A 144 -34.60 -19.77 2.84
CA ASP A 144 -35.76 -20.65 3.05
C ASP A 144 -36.04 -20.95 4.52
N GLU A 145 -34.99 -21.00 5.37
CA GLU A 145 -35.15 -21.19 6.82
C GLU A 145 -35.84 -20.01 7.52
N PHE A 146 -36.02 -18.87 6.82
CA PHE A 146 -36.51 -17.62 7.37
C PHE A 146 -37.79 -17.08 6.69
N ILE A 147 -38.37 -17.77 5.69
CA ILE A 147 -39.55 -17.28 4.93
C ILE A 147 -40.74 -16.91 5.83
N GLU A 148 -40.98 -17.71 6.86
CA GLU A 148 -42.08 -17.51 7.81
C GLU A 148 -41.73 -16.50 8.94
N ARG A 149 -40.47 -16.08 9.04
CA ARG A 149 -39.96 -15.20 10.11
C ARG A 149 -40.08 -13.73 9.72
N LYS A 150 -41.18 -13.08 10.10
CA LYS A 150 -41.41 -11.64 9.84
C LYS A 150 -40.64 -10.71 10.78
N ASP A 151 -40.12 -11.24 11.88
CA ASP A 151 -39.33 -10.49 12.85
C ASP A 151 -37.84 -10.34 12.47
N VAL A 152 -37.37 -11.07 11.45
CA VAL A 152 -35.97 -11.04 11.00
C VAL A 152 -35.80 -10.03 9.88
N GLU A 153 -34.90 -9.07 10.05
CA GLU A 153 -34.57 -8.11 9.01
C GLU A 153 -33.57 -8.69 8.01
N ILE A 154 -33.84 -8.57 6.71
CA ILE A 154 -32.91 -9.01 5.65
C ILE A 154 -32.37 -7.79 4.92
N TRP A 155 -31.10 -7.50 5.16
CA TRP A 155 -30.38 -6.34 4.67
C TRP A 155 -29.59 -6.66 3.41
N VAL A 156 -29.80 -5.86 2.36
CA VAL A 156 -29.16 -5.99 1.06
C VAL A 156 -29.08 -4.62 0.39
N HIS A 157 -28.20 -4.43 -0.60
CA HIS A 157 -28.18 -3.17 -1.35
C HIS A 157 -29.42 -3.00 -2.23
N ASP A 158 -29.93 -1.77 -2.38
CA ASP A 158 -31.12 -1.46 -3.19
C ASP A 158 -30.99 -1.96 -4.64
N LYS A 159 -29.83 -1.75 -5.25
CA LYS A 159 -29.54 -2.20 -6.61
C LYS A 159 -29.59 -3.72 -6.76
N GLU A 160 -29.13 -4.44 -5.74
CA GLU A 160 -29.11 -5.91 -5.77
C GLU A 160 -30.53 -6.45 -5.72
N LEU A 161 -31.34 -5.96 -4.78
CA LEU A 161 -32.72 -6.41 -4.61
C LEU A 161 -33.54 -6.16 -5.89
N ARG A 162 -33.40 -4.97 -6.49
CA ARG A 162 -34.05 -4.64 -7.77
C ARG A 162 -33.60 -5.56 -8.89
N SER A 163 -32.29 -5.82 -8.99
CA SER A 163 -31.74 -6.67 -10.03
C SER A 163 -32.21 -8.12 -9.91
N ALA A 164 -32.19 -8.68 -8.69
CA ALA A 164 -32.62 -10.04 -8.42
C ALA A 164 -34.11 -10.26 -8.76
N PHE A 165 -35.00 -9.40 -8.23
CA PHE A 165 -36.44 -9.48 -8.51
C PHE A 165 -36.75 -9.24 -9.99
N TRP A 166 -36.10 -8.27 -10.63
CA TRP A 166 -36.28 -8.01 -12.06
C TRP A 166 -35.81 -9.20 -12.90
N SER A 167 -34.67 -9.80 -12.56
CA SER A 167 -34.10 -10.93 -13.28
C SER A 167 -35.01 -12.15 -13.24
N VAL A 168 -35.56 -12.47 -12.07
CA VAL A 168 -36.53 -13.56 -11.91
C VAL A 168 -37.84 -13.25 -12.63
N ALA A 169 -38.38 -12.03 -12.47
CA ALA A 169 -39.66 -11.66 -13.08
C ALA A 169 -39.63 -11.63 -14.62
N THR A 170 -38.48 -11.34 -15.21
CA THR A 170 -38.31 -11.23 -16.67
C THR A 170 -37.69 -12.47 -17.31
N GLY A 171 -37.07 -13.35 -16.52
CA GLY A 171 -36.24 -14.44 -17.02
C GLY A 171 -34.97 -13.95 -17.72
N ALA A 172 -34.49 -12.74 -17.41
CA ALA A 172 -33.31 -12.16 -18.04
C ALA A 172 -31.99 -12.80 -17.55
N ASP A 173 -32.00 -13.34 -16.33
CA ASP A 173 -30.86 -14.05 -15.74
C ASP A 173 -31.33 -15.40 -15.16
N THR A 174 -31.62 -16.33 -16.07
CA THR A 174 -32.07 -17.68 -15.75
C THR A 174 -30.87 -18.52 -15.30
N GLY A 175 -30.45 -18.34 -14.05
CA GLY A 175 -29.51 -19.29 -13.45
C GLY A 175 -29.10 -18.96 -12.03
N VAL A 176 -28.67 -17.73 -11.75
CA VAL A 176 -28.01 -17.42 -10.47
C VAL A 176 -28.95 -16.87 -9.41
N TYR A 177 -30.07 -16.25 -9.81
CA TYR A 177 -31.17 -15.86 -8.93
C TYR A 177 -32.32 -16.85 -9.01
N LEU A 178 -32.82 -17.34 -7.87
CA LEU A 178 -33.89 -18.35 -7.82
C LEU A 178 -35.14 -17.80 -7.13
N GLU A 179 -36.30 -18.06 -7.73
CA GLU A 179 -37.60 -17.55 -7.27
C GLU A 179 -38.00 -18.07 -5.87
N HIS A 180 -37.49 -19.24 -5.46
CA HIS A 180 -37.92 -19.86 -4.22
C HIS A 180 -37.59 -19.02 -2.98
N TYR A 181 -36.40 -18.38 -2.92
CA TYR A 181 -36.02 -17.52 -1.79
C TYR A 181 -36.37 -16.02 -1.98
N LEU A 182 -36.67 -15.56 -3.20
CA LEU A 182 -37.05 -14.16 -3.46
C LEU A 182 -38.53 -13.88 -3.14
N LYS A 183 -38.91 -14.05 -1.87
CA LYS A 183 -40.29 -13.82 -1.42
C LYS A 183 -40.53 -12.37 -1.02
N LEU A 184 -41.57 -11.76 -1.59
CA LEU A 184 -42.01 -10.40 -1.23
C LEU A 184 -42.40 -10.26 0.25
N GLY A 185 -42.80 -11.36 0.89
CA GLY A 185 -43.21 -11.38 2.30
C GLY A 185 -42.06 -11.37 3.30
N LEU A 186 -40.80 -11.49 2.87
CA LEU A 186 -39.64 -11.33 3.73
C LEU A 186 -39.48 -9.85 4.14
N ASN A 187 -38.93 -9.59 5.33
CA ASN A 187 -38.75 -8.23 5.85
C ASN A 187 -37.46 -7.60 5.30
N TRP A 188 -37.49 -7.27 4.01
CA TRP A 188 -36.38 -6.64 3.29
C TRP A 188 -36.08 -5.24 3.81
N LYS A 189 -34.79 -4.95 3.99
CA LYS A 189 -34.22 -3.64 4.30
C LYS A 189 -33.16 -3.34 3.26
N THR A 190 -33.15 -2.11 2.75
CA THR A 190 -32.19 -1.70 1.73
C THR A 190 -31.49 -0.40 2.08
N PHE A 191 -30.33 -0.22 1.46
CA PHE A 191 -29.60 1.05 1.41
C PHE A 191 -29.02 1.24 0.01
N ASP A 192 -28.79 2.48 -0.40
CA ASP A 192 -28.30 2.86 -1.73
C ASP A 192 -27.02 3.71 -1.68
N GLU A 193 -26.49 3.93 -0.47
CA GLU A 193 -25.26 4.68 -0.24
C GLU A 193 -23.99 3.84 -0.46
N LYS A 194 -22.87 4.53 -0.70
CA LYS A 194 -21.56 3.90 -0.93
C LYS A 194 -21.04 3.10 0.28
N SER A 195 -21.54 3.41 1.47
CA SER A 195 -21.29 2.70 2.72
C SER A 195 -22.39 3.02 3.72
N LEU A 196 -22.78 2.03 4.52
CA LEU A 196 -23.74 2.18 5.60
C LEU A 196 -23.07 1.80 6.92
N ASP A 197 -23.05 2.71 7.89
CA ASP A 197 -22.74 2.38 9.28
C ASP A 197 -23.93 1.59 9.84
N PHE A 198 -23.87 0.26 9.73
CA PHE A 198 -25.00 -0.63 9.96
C PHE A 198 -25.36 -0.72 11.45
N CYS A 199 -24.37 -0.99 12.29
CA CYS A 199 -24.48 -0.89 13.75
C CYS A 199 -23.08 -0.66 14.35
N GLN A 200 -22.98 -0.61 15.68
CA GLN A 200 -21.70 -0.34 16.35
C GLN A 200 -20.61 -1.35 15.94
N GLY A 201 -19.58 -0.87 15.23
CA GLY A 201 -18.45 -1.68 14.81
C GLY A 201 -18.66 -2.50 13.53
N ILE A 202 -19.83 -2.39 12.88
CA ILE A 202 -20.13 -3.03 11.60
C ILE A 202 -20.49 -1.98 10.56
N THR A 203 -19.73 -1.93 9.47
CA THR A 203 -19.98 -1.05 8.32
C THR A 203 -20.14 -1.90 7.06
N LEU A 204 -21.19 -1.66 6.30
CA LEU A 204 -21.42 -2.26 4.98
C LEU A 204 -20.86 -1.35 3.90
N HIS A 205 -20.18 -1.92 2.92
CA HIS A 205 -19.59 -1.19 1.80
C HIS A 205 -20.22 -1.66 0.51
N HIS A 206 -20.71 -0.73 -0.32
CA HIS A 206 -21.12 -1.06 -1.69
C HIS A 206 -19.87 -1.26 -2.56
N LEU A 207 -19.77 -2.45 -3.18
CA LEU A 207 -18.62 -2.95 -3.92
C LEU A 207 -19.06 -3.49 -5.30
N PRO A 208 -19.54 -2.62 -6.21
CA PRO A 208 -20.08 -3.05 -7.48
C PRO A 208 -19.02 -3.69 -8.39
N GLY A 209 -19.33 -4.87 -8.92
CA GLY A 209 -18.48 -5.51 -9.92
C GLY A 209 -18.90 -6.94 -10.27
N HIS A 210 -19.03 -7.83 -9.27
CA HIS A 210 -19.62 -9.16 -9.48
C HIS A 210 -21.10 -9.06 -9.85
N THR A 211 -21.86 -8.38 -8.99
CA THR A 211 -23.19 -7.87 -9.28
C THR A 211 -23.19 -6.34 -9.15
N GLU A 212 -24.27 -5.69 -9.59
CA GLU A 212 -24.40 -4.23 -9.47
C GLU A 212 -24.55 -3.78 -8.01
N GLY A 213 -25.12 -4.64 -7.16
CA GLY A 213 -25.42 -4.33 -5.78
C GLY A 213 -24.60 -5.12 -4.76
N LEU A 214 -23.51 -5.77 -5.16
CA LEU A 214 -22.66 -6.50 -4.22
C LEU A 214 -22.19 -5.59 -3.08
N ILE A 215 -22.28 -6.10 -1.85
CA ILE A 215 -21.76 -5.46 -0.65
C ILE A 215 -20.71 -6.33 0.03
N GLY A 216 -19.79 -5.68 0.74
CA GLY A 216 -18.88 -6.31 1.69
C GLY A 216 -19.13 -5.79 3.10
N MET A 217 -18.86 -6.62 4.11
CA MET A 217 -18.98 -6.25 5.52
C MET A 217 -17.61 -6.04 6.14
N GLN A 218 -17.45 -4.88 6.77
CA GLN A 218 -16.36 -4.59 7.68
C GLN A 218 -16.84 -4.81 9.12
N ILE A 219 -16.12 -5.60 9.90
CA ILE A 219 -16.32 -5.74 11.35
C ILE A 219 -15.04 -5.33 12.10
N ASN A 220 -15.18 -4.49 13.12
CA ASN A 220 -14.06 -3.96 13.89
C ASN A 220 -14.07 -4.53 15.31
N MET A 221 -13.31 -5.59 15.55
CA MET A 221 -13.26 -6.25 16.86
C MET A 221 -12.34 -5.50 17.83
N PRO A 222 -12.70 -5.39 19.12
CA PRO A 222 -11.88 -4.70 20.12
C PRO A 222 -10.43 -5.20 20.24
N GLU A 223 -10.22 -6.51 20.14
CA GLU A 223 -8.91 -7.14 20.40
C GLU A 223 -8.28 -7.75 19.15
N MET A 224 -9.09 -8.30 18.24
CA MET A 224 -8.60 -9.05 17.07
C MET A 224 -8.35 -8.17 15.84
N GLY A 225 -8.75 -6.89 15.90
CA GLY A 225 -8.65 -6.01 14.75
C GLY A 225 -9.85 -6.10 13.82
N THR A 226 -9.63 -5.67 12.59
CA THR A 226 -10.68 -5.51 11.61
C THR A 226 -10.65 -6.60 10.57
N PHE A 227 -11.83 -7.14 10.30
CA PHE A 227 -12.06 -8.13 9.26
C PHE A 227 -12.94 -7.52 8.19
N PHE A 228 -12.62 -7.86 6.94
CA PHE A 228 -13.43 -7.54 5.78
C PHE A 228 -13.90 -8.85 5.15
N PHE A 229 -15.21 -9.04 5.11
CA PHE A 229 -15.86 -10.11 4.39
C PHE A 229 -16.34 -9.54 3.06
N LEU A 230 -15.77 -10.06 1.97
CA LEU A 230 -15.87 -9.43 0.66
C LEU A 230 -16.92 -10.06 -0.26
N SER A 231 -17.62 -11.11 0.20
CA SER A 231 -18.47 -11.93 -0.65
C SER A 231 -17.73 -12.29 -1.95
N ASP A 232 -18.43 -12.31 -3.08
CA ASP A 232 -17.86 -12.60 -4.41
C ASP A 232 -17.13 -11.42 -5.07
N HIS A 233 -16.74 -10.39 -4.31
CA HIS A 233 -15.84 -9.35 -4.85
C HIS A 233 -14.46 -9.93 -5.19
N CYS A 234 -14.04 -10.97 -4.49
CA CYS A 234 -12.80 -11.73 -4.74
C CYS A 234 -13.01 -13.22 -4.39
N HIS A 235 -13.20 -14.07 -5.40
CA HIS A 235 -13.35 -15.52 -5.21
C HIS A 235 -12.06 -16.21 -4.74
N VAL A 236 -10.91 -15.79 -5.27
CA VAL A 236 -9.60 -16.40 -4.97
C VAL A 236 -8.55 -15.37 -4.59
N MET A 237 -7.52 -15.81 -3.87
CA MET A 237 -6.44 -14.94 -3.41
C MET A 237 -5.70 -14.23 -4.55
N GLU A 238 -5.66 -14.81 -5.74
CA GLU A 238 -5.10 -14.22 -6.95
C GLU A 238 -5.89 -12.97 -7.40
N ASN A 239 -7.23 -12.94 -7.18
CA ASN A 239 -8.04 -11.75 -7.44
C ASN A 239 -7.61 -10.61 -6.51
N TRP A 240 -7.49 -10.93 -5.23
CA TRP A 240 -7.10 -9.95 -4.23
C TRP A 240 -5.64 -9.54 -4.38
N ARG A 241 -4.67 -10.46 -4.33
CA ARG A 241 -3.22 -10.21 -4.24
C ARG A 241 -2.63 -9.70 -5.55
N ASP A 242 -2.89 -10.43 -6.64
CA ASP A 242 -2.23 -10.21 -7.94
C ASP A 242 -3.03 -9.26 -8.85
N GLY A 243 -4.25 -8.89 -8.43
CA GLY A 243 -5.15 -8.03 -9.18
C GLY A 243 -5.65 -8.69 -10.47
N ILE A 244 -5.65 -10.02 -10.52
CA ILE A 244 -6.17 -10.78 -11.67
C ILE A 244 -7.70 -10.77 -11.55
N PRO A 245 -8.44 -10.12 -12.46
CA PRO A 245 -9.89 -10.03 -12.33
C PRO A 245 -10.54 -11.41 -12.36
N GLN A 246 -11.66 -11.57 -11.66
CA GLN A 246 -12.54 -12.70 -11.92
C GLN A 246 -13.09 -12.67 -13.35
N ALA A 247 -13.45 -13.83 -13.87
CA ALA A 247 -14.10 -13.92 -15.16
C ALA A 247 -15.61 -13.73 -14.99
N HIS A 248 -16.35 -13.74 -16.10
CA HIS A 248 -17.80 -13.54 -16.03
C HIS A 248 -18.47 -14.84 -15.59
N LEU A 249 -19.12 -14.83 -14.43
CA LEU A 249 -20.33 -15.62 -14.21
C LEU A 249 -21.47 -14.95 -14.99
N LEU A 250 -22.33 -15.78 -15.58
CA LEU A 250 -23.31 -15.43 -16.61
C LEU A 250 -24.19 -14.24 -16.19
N GLY A 251 -24.18 -13.18 -17.00
CA GLY A 251 -25.06 -12.01 -16.82
C GLY A 251 -24.45 -10.74 -17.43
N ARG A 252 -25.05 -10.24 -18.52
CA ARG A 252 -24.58 -9.04 -19.23
C ARG A 252 -24.77 -7.78 -18.37
N MET A 253 -23.71 -7.26 -17.74
CA MET A 253 -23.53 -5.81 -17.62
C MET A 253 -22.04 -5.44 -17.70
N PRO A 254 -21.62 -4.56 -18.64
CA PRO A 254 -20.30 -3.96 -18.62
C PRO A 254 -20.29 -2.88 -17.53
N ILE A 255 -20.39 -3.28 -16.26
CA ILE A 255 -19.98 -2.38 -15.18
C ILE A 255 -18.47 -2.26 -15.34
N SER A 256 -18.02 -1.04 -15.56
CA SER A 256 -16.67 -0.74 -16.02
C SER A 256 -15.66 -1.51 -15.16
N LYS A 257 -14.86 -2.41 -15.75
CA LYS A 257 -13.67 -3.05 -15.14
C LYS A 257 -12.82 -2.12 -14.23
N PRO A 258 -12.79 -0.79 -14.47
CA PRO A 258 -12.35 0.19 -13.47
C PRO A 258 -12.90 0.03 -12.04
N SER A 259 -14.19 -0.24 -11.81
CA SER A 259 -14.81 -0.26 -10.47
C SER A 259 -14.31 -1.42 -9.61
N LEU A 260 -14.25 -2.65 -10.13
CA LEU A 260 -13.76 -3.82 -9.36
C LEU A 260 -12.32 -3.60 -8.84
N ASN A 261 -11.45 -3.07 -9.70
CA ASN A 261 -10.08 -2.73 -9.33
C ASN A 261 -10.01 -1.50 -8.40
N GLN A 262 -10.83 -0.48 -8.62
CA GLN A 262 -10.88 0.72 -7.76
C GLN A 262 -11.42 0.40 -6.36
N ASP A 263 -12.40 -0.49 -6.25
CA ASP A 263 -13.00 -0.90 -4.99
C ASP A 263 -12.12 -1.93 -4.26
N ALA A 264 -11.45 -2.84 -4.97
CA ALA A 264 -10.38 -3.65 -4.36
C ALA A 264 -9.26 -2.75 -3.80
N VAL A 265 -8.86 -1.71 -4.53
CA VAL A 265 -7.92 -0.69 -4.03
C VAL A 265 -8.51 0.09 -2.84
N ARG A 266 -9.80 0.45 -2.85
CA ARG A 266 -10.47 1.12 -1.74
C ARG A 266 -10.52 0.25 -0.48
N ILE A 267 -10.87 -1.03 -0.59
CA ILE A 267 -10.86 -1.97 0.53
C ILE A 267 -9.44 -2.22 1.00
N ARG A 268 -8.45 -2.33 0.10
CA ARG A 268 -7.02 -2.36 0.48
C ARG A 268 -6.66 -1.12 1.31
N ARG A 269 -7.21 0.06 0.98
CA ARG A 269 -7.06 1.26 1.83
C ARG A 269 -7.79 1.15 3.17
N LEU A 270 -9.00 0.59 3.22
CA LEU A 270 -9.82 0.47 4.44
C LEU A 270 -9.31 -0.60 5.42
N THR A 271 -8.89 -1.77 4.93
CA THR A 271 -8.13 -2.79 5.70
C THR A 271 -6.89 -2.16 6.31
N THR A 272 -6.17 -1.35 5.53
CA THR A 272 -5.02 -0.57 6.01
C THR A 272 -5.40 0.53 7.03
N PHE A 273 -6.57 1.16 6.88
CA PHE A 273 -7.08 2.23 7.77
C PHE A 273 -7.65 1.71 9.10
N SER A 274 -8.19 0.50 9.13
CA SER A 274 -8.76 -0.05 10.35
C SER A 274 -7.69 -0.65 11.27
N PHE A 275 -6.58 -1.12 10.70
CA PHE A 275 -5.30 -1.25 11.41
C PHE A 275 -4.86 0.09 12.03
N PHE A 276 -5.10 1.22 11.35
CA PHE A 276 -4.78 2.57 11.83
C PHE A 276 -5.64 3.03 13.01
N ARG A 277 -6.90 2.59 13.12
CA ARG A 277 -7.85 3.05 14.16
C ARG A 277 -7.62 2.40 15.53
N LEU A 278 -7.24 1.12 15.55
CA LEU A 278 -6.67 0.47 16.74
C LEU A 278 -5.29 1.03 17.12
N SER A 279 -4.57 1.60 16.15
CA SER A 279 -3.26 2.23 16.38
C SER A 279 -3.36 3.59 17.07
N VAL A 280 -4.51 4.28 17.02
CA VAL A 280 -4.72 5.55 17.75
C VAL A 280 -5.03 5.31 19.23
N ILE A 281 -5.67 4.20 19.59
CA ILE A 281 -5.81 3.78 21.00
C ILE A 281 -4.48 3.21 21.53
N ASN A 282 -3.70 2.53 20.68
CA ASN A 282 -2.33 2.13 20.97
C ASN A 282 -1.28 3.24 20.74
N LEU A 283 -1.67 4.49 20.49
CA LEU A 283 -0.72 5.60 20.34
C LEU A 283 -0.04 5.98 21.67
N PHE A 284 -0.39 5.29 22.77
CA PHE A 284 0.40 5.25 24.01
C PHE A 284 1.56 4.23 24.00
N LEU A 285 1.59 3.27 23.07
CA LEU A 285 2.66 2.27 22.94
C LEU A 285 2.89 1.95 21.45
N GLY A 286 3.74 2.76 20.81
CA GLY A 286 3.90 2.80 19.37
C GLY A 286 4.35 1.49 18.70
N ARG A 287 3.83 1.23 17.50
CA ARG A 287 4.45 0.47 16.40
C ARG A 287 3.55 0.39 15.14
N MET A 288 4.15 0.72 13.99
CA MET A 288 3.89 0.26 12.61
C MET A 288 2.88 0.99 11.71
N SER A 289 3.23 0.97 10.41
CA SER A 289 2.89 1.93 9.36
C SER A 289 2.31 1.27 8.08
N PRO A 290 1.45 1.97 7.32
CA PRO A 290 0.63 1.45 6.21
C PRO A 290 1.32 1.47 4.83
N TYR A 291 0.94 0.53 3.93
CA TYR A 291 1.50 0.42 2.57
C TYR A 291 0.54 0.78 1.42
N SER A 292 1.11 1.44 0.40
CA SER A 292 0.51 2.08 -0.79
C SER A 292 -0.68 3.01 -0.56
N SER A 293 -0.47 4.01 0.27
CA SER A 293 -1.37 5.14 0.40
C SER A 293 -0.78 6.31 -0.38
N LEU A 294 -1.49 6.80 -1.40
CA LEU A 294 -1.30 8.18 -1.83
C LEU A 294 -1.95 9.07 -0.77
N ILE A 295 -1.27 9.24 0.36
CA ILE A 295 -1.60 10.25 1.37
C ILE A 295 -0.97 11.54 0.88
N SER A 296 -1.44 12.04 -0.26
CA SER A 296 -1.50 13.48 -0.39
C SER A 296 -2.68 13.88 0.49
N ARG A 297 -2.43 14.12 1.79
CA ARG A 297 -3.41 14.88 2.53
C ARG A 297 -3.40 16.25 1.85
N SER A 298 -4.47 16.65 1.18
CA SER A 298 -4.53 17.97 0.56
C SER A 298 -4.24 19.09 1.57
N ASP A 299 -4.45 18.82 2.87
CA ASP A 299 -4.10 19.69 3.98
C ASP A 299 -2.60 20.03 4.05
N CYS A 300 -1.69 19.14 3.60
CA CYS A 300 -0.25 19.38 3.71
C CYS A 300 0.22 20.52 2.82
N PHE A 301 -0.51 20.78 1.73
CA PHE A 301 -0.27 21.90 0.81
C PHE A 301 -1.00 23.18 1.21
N ASN A 302 -1.84 23.15 2.24
CA ASN A 302 -2.47 24.36 2.75
C ASN A 302 -1.38 25.25 3.38
N PRO A 303 -1.27 26.54 3.01
CA PRO A 303 -0.33 27.45 3.67
C PRO A 303 -0.46 27.51 5.20
N ALA A 304 -1.64 27.19 5.75
CA ALA A 304 -1.89 27.08 7.18
C ALA A 304 -1.24 25.86 7.85
N ALA A 305 -0.87 24.82 7.09
CA ALA A 305 -0.14 23.66 7.60
C ALA A 305 1.34 23.96 7.87
N VAL A 306 1.87 25.07 7.32
CA VAL A 306 3.25 25.51 7.56
C VAL A 306 3.32 26.26 8.88
N LEU A 307 3.85 25.59 9.90
CA LEU A 307 4.04 26.13 11.24
C LEU A 307 4.97 27.37 11.24
N SER A 308 4.72 28.28 12.18
CA SER A 308 5.50 29.51 12.32
C SER A 308 6.97 29.25 12.66
N GLU A 309 7.19 28.16 13.38
CA GLU A 309 8.46 27.61 13.83
C GLU A 309 9.25 27.04 12.65
N SER A 310 8.61 26.29 11.74
CA SER A 310 9.24 25.84 10.49
C SER A 310 9.64 27.01 9.60
N LYS A 311 8.83 28.08 9.53
CA LYS A 311 9.22 29.32 8.82
C LYS A 311 10.41 30.01 9.48
N ALA A 312 10.52 29.98 10.81
CA ALA A 312 11.67 30.53 11.53
C ALA A 312 12.93 29.69 11.27
N PHE A 313 12.81 28.36 11.33
CA PHE A 313 13.88 27.42 10.98
C PHE A 313 14.41 27.64 9.55
N ASN A 314 13.49 27.77 8.58
CA ASN A 314 13.85 28.02 7.18
C ASN A 314 14.57 29.36 6.99
N ARG A 315 14.18 30.41 7.72
CA ARG A 315 14.89 31.70 7.71
C ARG A 315 16.32 31.59 8.22
N VAL A 316 16.54 30.87 9.31
CA VAL A 316 17.90 30.59 9.82
C VAL A 316 18.72 29.83 8.79
N LEU A 317 18.15 28.81 8.16
CA LEU A 317 18.83 28.03 7.13
C LEU A 317 19.15 28.85 5.88
N LEU A 318 18.26 29.76 5.50
CA LEU A 318 18.47 30.72 4.42
C LEU A 318 19.69 31.60 4.70
N ASP A 319 19.79 32.18 5.89
CA ASP A 319 20.90 33.05 6.29
C ASP A 319 22.23 32.28 6.35
N LEU A 320 22.20 31.06 6.89
CA LEU A 320 23.34 30.16 6.95
C LEU A 320 23.86 29.75 5.55
N THR A 321 22.94 29.49 4.61
CA THR A 321 23.31 29.11 3.24
C THR A 321 23.74 30.29 2.38
N LYS A 322 23.20 31.50 2.61
CA LYS A 322 23.65 32.74 1.96
C LYS A 322 25.10 33.09 2.31
N ASN A 323 25.48 32.93 3.57
CA ASN A 323 26.79 33.33 4.08
C ASN A 323 27.87 32.24 4.01
N GLY A 324 27.48 30.99 3.71
CA GLY A 324 28.41 29.86 3.61
C GLY A 324 29.33 29.89 2.38
N PRO A 325 30.46 29.15 2.43
CA PRO A 325 31.32 29.00 1.26
C PRO A 325 30.53 28.34 0.10
N ARG A 326 30.66 28.89 -1.11
CA ARG A 326 30.04 28.31 -2.32
C ARG A 326 31.06 27.46 -3.07
N TRP A 327 30.69 26.21 -3.40
CA TRP A 327 31.59 25.27 -4.08
C TRP A 327 32.13 25.79 -5.41
N LYS A 328 31.35 26.58 -6.16
CA LYS A 328 31.76 27.21 -7.42
C LYS A 328 32.81 28.31 -7.23
N LYS A 329 32.85 28.96 -6.05
CA LYS A 329 33.85 29.98 -5.70
C LYS A 329 35.15 29.36 -5.21
N VAL A 330 35.07 28.37 -4.32
CA VAL A 330 36.26 27.74 -3.70
C VAL A 330 36.80 26.54 -4.50
N GLY A 331 36.01 26.04 -5.47
CA GLY A 331 36.29 24.80 -6.19
C GLY A 331 35.75 23.57 -5.46
N ALA A 332 35.28 22.58 -6.24
CA ALA A 332 34.65 21.37 -5.68
C ALA A 332 35.59 20.58 -4.75
N ALA A 333 36.88 20.50 -5.07
CA ALA A 333 37.85 19.77 -4.25
C ALA A 333 38.05 20.42 -2.86
N GLU A 334 38.18 21.75 -2.82
CA GLU A 334 38.34 22.48 -1.57
C GLU A 334 37.04 22.49 -0.76
N TYR A 335 35.89 22.62 -1.43
CA TYR A 335 34.59 22.54 -0.76
C TYR A 335 34.42 21.20 -0.02
N ARG A 336 34.85 20.08 -0.61
CA ARG A 336 34.86 18.76 0.06
C ARG A 336 35.76 18.74 1.28
N ARG A 337 36.95 19.32 1.19
CA ARG A 337 37.90 19.39 2.31
C ARG A 337 37.30 20.18 3.47
N LEU A 338 36.70 21.34 3.17
CA LEU A 338 35.99 22.16 4.14
C LEU A 338 34.83 21.40 4.77
N ARG A 339 34.02 20.69 3.98
CA ARG A 339 32.92 19.88 4.51
C ARG A 339 33.41 18.78 5.44
N ALA A 340 34.42 18.01 5.03
CA ALA A 340 34.98 16.93 5.84
C ALA A 340 35.56 17.46 7.16
N ALA A 341 36.08 18.69 7.17
CA ALA A 341 36.57 19.36 8.37
C ALA A 341 35.45 20.06 9.19
N GLY A 342 34.18 19.97 8.78
CA GLY A 342 33.07 20.67 9.42
C GLY A 342 33.10 22.19 9.28
N LYS A 343 33.81 22.72 8.28
CA LYS A 343 34.01 24.15 8.00
C LYS A 343 33.07 24.69 6.91
N THR A 344 31.93 24.03 6.72
CA THR A 344 30.84 24.44 5.81
C THR A 344 29.62 24.83 6.63
N THR A 345 28.57 25.31 5.96
CA THR A 345 27.28 25.63 6.60
C THR A 345 26.70 24.50 7.45
N LEU A 346 26.85 23.25 7.00
CA LEU A 346 26.43 22.07 7.76
C LEU A 346 27.61 21.52 8.59
N PRO A 347 27.33 20.88 9.74
CA PRO A 347 28.37 20.25 10.56
C PRO A 347 29.03 19.09 9.84
N GLY A 348 30.29 18.82 10.18
CA GLY A 348 31.07 17.73 9.61
C GLY A 348 30.42 16.37 9.88
N PRO A 349 30.62 15.39 8.98
CA PRO A 349 30.09 14.05 9.16
C PRO A 349 30.75 13.33 10.34
N THR A 350 29.97 12.48 11.02
CA THR A 350 30.48 11.64 12.12
C THR A 350 30.68 10.22 11.61
N LEU A 351 31.88 9.67 11.78
CA LEU A 351 32.12 8.27 11.44
C LEU A 351 31.76 7.34 12.58
N LEU A 352 31.17 6.21 12.21
CA LEU A 352 30.99 5.08 13.11
C LEU A 352 32.19 4.12 13.00
N PRO A 353 32.89 3.82 14.11
CA PRO A 353 33.99 2.85 14.13
C PRO A 353 33.56 1.45 13.69
N SER A 354 32.30 1.10 13.89
CA SER A 354 31.72 -0.20 13.54
C SER A 354 31.54 -0.42 12.03
N ALA A 355 31.68 0.61 11.21
CA ALA A 355 31.49 0.50 9.77
C ALA A 355 32.81 0.14 9.07
N THR A 356 32.79 -0.92 8.27
CA THR A 356 33.96 -1.47 7.55
C THR A 356 33.96 -1.03 6.09
N SER A 357 35.12 -0.73 5.52
CA SER A 357 35.27 -0.42 4.10
C SER A 357 35.60 -1.68 3.29
N PHE A 358 35.13 -1.76 2.05
CA PHE A 358 35.49 -2.79 1.08
C PHE A 358 35.38 -2.24 -0.35
N GLU A 359 35.92 -2.96 -1.33
CA GLU A 359 35.94 -2.54 -2.74
C GLU A 359 35.12 -3.51 -3.60
N LEU A 360 34.32 -2.97 -4.52
CA LEU A 360 33.63 -3.73 -5.56
C LEU A 360 34.30 -3.53 -6.91
N PRO A 361 34.34 -4.54 -7.79
CA PRO A 361 34.87 -4.37 -9.14
C PRO A 361 33.96 -3.43 -9.96
N SER A 362 34.56 -2.45 -10.64
CA SER A 362 33.83 -1.62 -11.62
C SER A 362 33.69 -2.33 -12.96
N ARG A 363 32.74 -1.85 -13.77
CA ARG A 363 32.65 -2.21 -15.19
C ARG A 363 33.74 -1.54 -16.03
N ASP A 364 34.30 -0.44 -15.53
CA ASP A 364 35.45 0.24 -16.13
C ASP A 364 36.72 -0.50 -15.73
N SER A 365 37.54 -0.88 -16.72
CA SER A 365 38.81 -1.55 -16.48
C SER A 365 39.72 -0.71 -15.56
N GLY A 366 40.35 -1.35 -14.57
CA GLY A 366 41.26 -0.69 -13.63
C GLY A 366 40.59 0.19 -12.58
N ARG A 367 39.26 0.17 -12.47
CA ARG A 367 38.52 0.93 -11.45
C ARG A 367 37.89 0.00 -10.42
N SER A 368 38.06 0.35 -9.15
CA SER A 368 37.27 -0.22 -8.05
C SER A 368 36.23 0.80 -7.57
N ILE A 369 35.17 0.28 -6.95
CA ILE A 369 34.09 1.06 -6.37
C ILE A 369 34.20 0.93 -4.85
N PRO A 370 34.60 2.00 -4.15
CA PRO A 370 34.71 1.95 -2.71
C PRO A 370 33.31 1.88 -2.10
N CYS A 371 33.11 0.94 -1.19
CA CYS A 371 31.86 0.68 -0.51
C CYS A 371 32.09 0.64 1.00
N ARG A 372 31.03 0.88 1.77
CA ARG A 372 31.07 0.79 3.23
C ARG A 372 29.93 -0.06 3.74
N ILE A 373 30.21 -1.00 4.63
CA ILE A 373 29.19 -1.83 5.26
C ILE A 373 29.03 -1.40 6.72
N LEU A 374 27.79 -1.15 7.13
CA LEU A 374 27.44 -0.95 8.53
C LEU A 374 26.51 -2.10 8.93
N ARG A 375 26.98 -2.90 9.89
CA ARG A 375 26.23 -4.03 10.44
C ARG A 375 25.44 -3.60 11.68
N PRO A 376 24.30 -4.24 11.99
CA PRO A 376 23.61 -4.03 13.25
C PRO A 376 24.58 -4.26 14.41
N GLN A 377 24.54 -3.39 15.41
CA GLN A 377 25.28 -3.57 16.66
C GLN A 377 24.49 -4.46 17.63
N ASN A 378 23.97 -5.59 17.14
CA ASN A 378 23.23 -6.56 17.93
C ASN A 378 23.56 -7.99 17.47
N SER A 379 23.29 -8.97 18.32
CA SER A 379 23.59 -10.40 18.05
C SER A 379 22.52 -11.08 17.18
N LYS A 380 21.64 -10.31 16.52
CA LYS A 380 20.53 -10.90 15.75
C LYS A 380 20.98 -11.27 14.33
N PRO A 381 20.41 -12.33 13.74
CA PRO A 381 20.68 -12.70 12.35
C PRO A 381 20.33 -11.56 11.39
N LEU A 382 21.11 -11.42 10.31
CA LEU A 382 20.85 -10.44 9.26
C LEU A 382 19.65 -10.87 8.41
N THR A 383 18.63 -10.03 8.32
CA THR A 383 17.37 -10.32 7.63
C THR A 383 17.17 -9.51 6.34
N ALA A 384 17.85 -8.37 6.20
CA ALA A 384 17.76 -7.55 5.00
C ALA A 384 19.04 -6.73 4.77
N VAL A 385 19.16 -6.21 3.55
CA VAL A 385 20.23 -5.32 3.10
C VAL A 385 19.60 -4.08 2.49
N PHE A 386 19.94 -2.91 3.02
CA PHE A 386 19.55 -1.62 2.46
C PHE A 386 20.76 -0.98 1.76
N MET A 387 20.65 -0.81 0.45
CA MET A 387 21.67 -0.17 -0.38
C MET A 387 21.41 1.34 -0.43
N HIS A 388 22.24 2.11 0.28
CA HIS A 388 22.16 3.56 0.27
C HIS A 388 23.17 4.17 -0.71
N ILE A 389 22.75 5.17 -1.47
CA ILE A 389 23.58 5.93 -2.39
C ILE A 389 23.39 7.41 -2.06
N HIS A 390 24.44 8.08 -1.55
CA HIS A 390 24.32 9.44 -1.03
C HIS A 390 23.96 10.49 -2.11
N GLY A 391 23.25 11.55 -1.71
CA GLY A 391 23.00 12.74 -2.52
C GLY A 391 24.25 13.64 -2.69
N GLY A 392 24.12 14.72 -3.48
CA GLY A 392 25.19 15.70 -3.71
C GLY A 392 25.65 15.87 -5.17
N ASP A 393 24.72 15.86 -6.13
CA ASP A 393 24.89 16.51 -7.44
C ASP A 393 26.15 16.19 -8.26
N TYR A 394 26.60 14.94 -8.16
CA TYR A 394 27.72 14.32 -8.88
C TYR A 394 29.08 15.06 -8.98
N ARG A 395 29.25 16.28 -8.43
CA ARG A 395 30.49 17.08 -8.52
C ARG A 395 30.93 17.70 -7.19
N PRO A 396 30.09 18.23 -6.28
CA PRO A 396 30.62 18.68 -5.00
C PRO A 396 31.16 17.52 -4.15
N TRP A 397 30.98 16.25 -4.54
CA TRP A 397 31.33 15.10 -3.69
C TRP A 397 32.12 13.98 -4.39
N LEU A 398 32.14 13.94 -5.74
CA LEU A 398 32.42 12.71 -6.48
C LEU A 398 33.85 12.46 -6.98
N THR A 399 34.87 13.11 -6.41
CA THR A 399 36.25 12.62 -6.62
C THR A 399 36.98 12.23 -5.34
N THR A 400 36.20 12.03 -4.27
CA THR A 400 36.62 11.30 -3.05
C THR A 400 35.47 10.46 -2.47
N MET A 401 34.24 10.61 -2.99
CA MET A 401 33.14 9.67 -2.76
C MET A 401 32.85 8.90 -4.06
N GLY A 402 33.66 7.89 -4.38
CA GLY A 402 33.36 6.99 -5.49
C GLY A 402 32.06 6.25 -5.18
N SER A 403 31.08 6.22 -6.09
CA SER A 403 29.81 5.47 -6.03
C SER A 403 29.61 4.63 -4.75
N PHE A 404 29.33 5.27 -3.61
CA PHE A 404 29.35 4.56 -2.34
C PHE A 404 27.99 3.89 -2.16
N ALA A 405 27.97 2.56 -2.31
CA ALA A 405 26.90 1.73 -1.79
C ALA A 405 27.19 1.50 -0.30
N SER A 406 26.40 2.12 0.57
CA SER A 406 26.40 1.70 1.98
C SER A 406 25.45 0.53 2.12
N LEU A 407 25.96 -0.64 2.51
CA LEU A 407 25.16 -1.82 2.82
C LEU A 407 24.77 -1.75 4.30
N LEU A 408 23.50 -1.45 4.59
CA LEU A 408 22.95 -1.53 5.94
C LEU A 408 22.26 -2.88 6.10
N ALA A 409 22.88 -3.79 6.85
CA ALA A 409 22.20 -5.01 7.23
C ALA A 409 21.31 -4.73 8.45
N THR A 410 20.11 -5.30 8.53
CA THR A 410 19.20 -5.14 9.70
C THR A 410 18.87 -6.51 10.29
N GLY A 411 18.63 -6.59 11.60
CA GLY A 411 18.22 -7.81 12.31
C GLY A 411 16.75 -7.73 12.75
N SER A 412 16.11 -8.90 12.94
CA SER A 412 14.67 -9.00 13.23
C SER A 412 14.26 -8.24 14.50
N HIS A 413 13.22 -7.40 14.41
CA HIS A 413 12.59 -6.68 15.54
C HIS A 413 13.41 -5.60 16.26
N GLN A 414 14.26 -4.83 15.57
CA GLN A 414 14.63 -3.50 16.06
C GLN A 414 14.35 -2.44 15.00
N SER A 415 13.89 -1.27 15.45
CA SER A 415 14.10 -0.04 14.70
C SER A 415 15.56 0.01 14.29
N ILE A 416 15.80 0.33 13.02
CA ILE A 416 17.13 0.63 12.48
C ILE A 416 17.88 1.50 13.52
N PRO A 417 19.17 1.26 13.80
CA PRO A 417 19.82 1.62 15.06
C PRO A 417 19.38 2.95 15.71
N SER A 418 19.02 2.89 16.99
CA SER A 418 18.49 4.01 17.78
C SER A 418 19.53 5.11 18.05
N ARG A 419 19.05 6.38 18.02
CA ARG A 419 19.56 7.65 18.61
C ARG A 419 21.04 8.08 18.47
N HIS A 420 21.99 7.20 18.17
CA HIS A 420 23.42 7.51 18.03
C HIS A 420 24.06 6.96 16.74
N ASP A 421 23.46 5.95 16.10
CA ASP A 421 24.09 5.16 15.04
C ASP A 421 23.68 5.53 13.60
N ARG A 422 22.95 6.64 13.41
CA ARG A 422 22.57 7.14 12.07
C ARG A 422 22.98 8.59 11.81
N ARG A 423 24.06 9.04 12.46
CA ARG A 423 24.76 10.24 11.98
C ARG A 423 25.62 9.83 10.79
N ILE A 424 25.26 10.35 9.61
CA ILE A 424 25.96 10.34 8.33
C ILE A 424 27.41 9.83 8.45
N ALA A 425 27.62 8.53 8.17
CA ALA A 425 28.95 7.94 8.08
C ALA A 425 29.60 8.39 6.78
N THR A 426 30.50 9.38 6.82
CA THR A 426 31.32 9.70 5.64
C THR A 426 32.77 10.04 6.00
N THR A 427 33.76 9.45 5.29
CA THR A 427 35.16 9.96 5.24
C THR A 427 36.00 9.51 4.04
N ARG A 428 36.91 10.45 3.65
CA ARG A 428 38.21 10.42 2.94
C ARG A 428 38.66 9.17 2.15
N GLN A 429 38.80 9.30 0.82
CA GLN A 429 40.07 9.23 0.04
C GLN A 429 39.84 9.44 -1.48
N SER A 430 40.88 9.82 -2.25
CA SER A 430 40.85 10.53 -3.55
C SER A 430 40.95 9.68 -4.83
N GLY A 431 40.12 10.00 -5.84
CA GLY A 431 40.23 9.48 -7.23
C GLY A 431 39.13 10.01 -8.18
N SER A 432 39.44 10.25 -9.46
CA SER A 432 38.57 10.91 -10.46
C SER A 432 37.73 9.96 -11.35
N CYS A 433 36.55 10.39 -11.83
CA CYS A 433 35.66 9.63 -12.73
C CYS A 433 35.31 10.41 -14.02
N PRO A 434 35.42 9.82 -15.23
CA PRO A 434 34.94 10.43 -16.48
C PRO A 434 33.63 9.82 -17.04
N THR A 435 32.68 10.73 -17.27
CA THR A 435 31.55 10.89 -18.23
C THR A 435 31.13 9.85 -19.29
N LYS A 436 31.53 8.58 -19.32
CA LYS A 436 31.12 7.66 -20.42
C LYS A 436 30.68 6.27 -19.96
N THR A 437 29.38 6.08 -19.70
CA THR A 437 28.51 4.91 -20.04
C THR A 437 27.45 4.55 -18.96
N PRO A 438 26.25 4.04 -19.35
CA PRO A 438 25.12 3.79 -18.45
C PRO A 438 25.28 2.51 -17.61
N PRO A 439 24.59 2.40 -16.45
CA PRO A 439 24.73 1.29 -15.51
C PRO A 439 23.93 0.06 -15.96
N SER A 440 24.58 -0.90 -16.64
CA SER A 440 23.94 -2.15 -17.09
C SER A 440 24.49 -3.45 -16.48
N LYS A 441 25.05 -3.40 -15.26
CA LYS A 441 25.27 -4.61 -14.45
C LYS A 441 24.62 -4.49 -13.07
N ARG A 442 23.32 -4.79 -13.00
CA ARG A 442 22.63 -5.26 -11.77
C ARG A 442 23.12 -6.66 -11.32
N LEU A 443 24.19 -7.21 -11.88
CA LEU A 443 24.30 -8.66 -12.04
C LEU A 443 25.12 -9.45 -10.99
N TRP A 444 25.70 -8.84 -9.96
CA TRP A 444 26.43 -9.62 -8.95
C TRP A 444 25.64 -9.86 -7.66
N ILE A 445 24.92 -8.86 -7.18
CA ILE A 445 24.11 -8.95 -5.94
C ILE A 445 22.74 -9.60 -6.19
N CYS A 446 22.25 -9.65 -7.43
CA CYS A 446 20.95 -10.25 -7.79
C CYS A 446 20.84 -11.79 -7.65
N ARG A 447 21.90 -12.51 -7.25
CA ARG A 447 21.87 -13.98 -7.09
C ARG A 447 21.44 -14.48 -5.72
N ARG A 448 21.22 -13.60 -4.73
CA ARG A 448 20.73 -13.98 -3.39
C ARG A 448 19.52 -13.13 -3.03
N ARG A 449 18.49 -13.73 -2.40
CA ARG A 449 17.22 -13.09 -2.00
C ARG A 449 17.49 -11.87 -1.12
N ILE A 450 17.61 -10.69 -1.73
CA ILE A 450 17.86 -9.42 -1.04
C ILE A 450 16.65 -8.53 -1.31
N CYS A 451 16.01 -8.04 -0.25
CA CYS A 451 14.92 -7.07 -0.34
C CYS A 451 15.39 -5.83 -1.07
N TRP A 452 14.90 -5.62 -2.30
CA TRP A 452 15.03 -4.35 -2.99
C TRP A 452 13.87 -3.46 -2.59
N CYS A 453 14.14 -2.48 -1.72
CA CYS A 453 13.23 -1.37 -1.45
C CYS A 453 13.85 -0.11 -2.04
N ALA A 454 13.11 0.59 -2.90
CA ALA A 454 13.59 1.84 -3.47
C ALA A 454 13.22 2.99 -2.52
N LEU A 455 14.20 3.54 -1.79
CA LEU A 455 14.00 4.85 -1.17
C LEU A 455 14.32 5.90 -2.24
N VAL A 456 13.29 6.60 -2.69
CA VAL A 456 13.40 7.72 -3.62
C VAL A 456 13.20 8.98 -2.81
N ASP A 457 14.28 9.44 -2.21
CA ASP A 457 14.32 10.68 -1.44
C ASP A 457 15.05 11.74 -2.25
N ALA A 458 14.44 12.92 -2.41
CA ALA A 458 15.06 14.09 -3.03
C ALA A 458 16.43 14.44 -2.42
N CYS A 459 16.68 14.01 -1.17
CA CYS A 459 17.86 14.36 -0.38
C CYS A 459 18.91 13.23 -0.26
N CYS A 460 18.47 11.97 -0.26
CA CYS A 460 19.31 10.80 0.07
C CYS A 460 19.47 9.79 -1.07
N ALA A 461 18.99 10.10 -2.28
CA ALA A 461 19.19 9.29 -3.46
C ALA A 461 20.14 10.00 -4.45
N PRO A 462 20.83 9.28 -5.36
CA PRO A 462 21.68 9.91 -6.37
C PRO A 462 20.85 10.88 -7.21
N PHE A 463 21.48 11.82 -7.89
CA PHE A 463 20.81 12.76 -8.80
C PHE A 463 19.92 12.06 -9.88
N ALA A 464 20.06 10.75 -10.09
CA ALA A 464 19.18 9.95 -10.96
C ALA A 464 18.03 9.25 -10.22
N ALA A 465 18.05 9.18 -8.89
CA ALA A 465 16.98 8.60 -8.07
C ALA A 465 16.36 9.60 -7.09
N ALA A 466 16.88 10.82 -6.94
CA ALA A 466 16.30 11.95 -6.23
C ALA A 466 15.67 12.93 -7.22
N GLN A 467 16.45 13.36 -8.22
CA GLN A 467 16.00 14.19 -9.33
C GLN A 467 15.56 13.30 -10.47
N GLN A 468 14.28 13.34 -10.78
CA GLN A 468 13.67 12.41 -11.72
C GLN A 468 13.73 12.99 -13.13
N SER A 469 13.82 14.32 -13.23
CA SER A 469 14.01 15.04 -14.46
C SER A 469 15.16 16.05 -14.38
N LEU A 470 16.06 16.01 -15.37
CA LEU A 470 17.01 17.10 -15.66
C LEU A 470 16.48 18.12 -16.66
N ASP A 471 15.27 17.87 -17.19
CA ASP A 471 14.43 18.88 -17.81
C ASP A 471 13.40 19.34 -16.78
N TRP A 472 13.68 20.45 -16.12
CA TRP A 472 13.07 20.75 -14.82
C TRP A 472 11.55 20.76 -14.84
N THR A 473 10.94 20.25 -13.77
CA THR A 473 9.50 20.29 -13.56
C THR A 473 9.03 21.70 -13.17
N PRO A 474 7.72 22.02 -13.25
CA PRO A 474 7.22 23.37 -13.00
C PRO A 474 7.66 23.97 -11.66
N SER A 475 7.61 23.19 -10.58
CA SER A 475 8.03 23.63 -9.24
C SER A 475 9.44 24.20 -9.21
N VAL A 476 10.40 23.66 -9.96
CA VAL A 476 11.76 24.20 -10.02
C VAL A 476 11.81 25.63 -10.57
N TYR A 477 10.96 25.97 -11.53
CA TYR A 477 10.91 27.30 -12.16
C TYR A 477 10.07 28.31 -11.37
N THR A 478 9.11 27.83 -10.59
CA THR A 478 8.17 28.68 -9.84
C THR A 478 8.60 28.87 -8.38
N TYR A 479 9.40 27.95 -7.84
CA TYR A 479 9.91 28.00 -6.48
C TYR A 479 10.76 29.26 -6.25
N GLY A 480 10.46 30.00 -5.18
CA GLY A 480 11.27 31.14 -4.74
C GLY A 480 11.18 32.40 -5.62
N ARG A 481 10.10 32.61 -6.39
CA ARG A 481 9.86 33.91 -7.06
C ARG A 481 9.65 35.04 -6.03
N GLY A 482 10.73 35.65 -5.56
CA GLY A 482 10.75 36.81 -4.67
C GLY A 482 11.70 36.70 -3.47
N GLU A 483 12.06 35.49 -3.03
CA GLU A 483 13.01 35.25 -1.94
C GLU A 483 14.03 34.18 -2.35
N SER A 484 15.32 34.54 -2.28
CA SER A 484 16.40 33.69 -2.81
C SER A 484 16.70 32.48 -1.93
N GLY A 485 16.42 31.27 -2.41
CA GLY A 485 17.31 30.10 -2.28
C GLY A 485 17.38 29.38 -0.94
N LEU A 486 16.28 28.78 -0.49
CA LEU A 486 16.26 27.89 0.66
C LEU A 486 16.87 26.53 0.29
N VAL A 487 18.15 26.34 0.58
CA VAL A 487 18.97 25.13 0.33
C VAL A 487 19.17 24.77 -1.15
N LEU A 488 18.11 24.74 -1.95
CA LEU A 488 18.11 24.42 -3.37
C LEU A 488 17.18 25.37 -4.12
N ASP A 489 17.57 25.79 -5.32
CA ASP A 489 16.81 26.69 -6.19
C ASP A 489 17.21 26.46 -7.65
N LEU A 490 16.54 27.15 -8.57
CA LEU A 490 16.78 27.05 -10.01
C LEU A 490 18.26 27.27 -10.38
N ASP A 491 18.92 28.27 -9.79
CA ASP A 491 20.33 28.56 -10.06
C ASP A 491 21.22 27.40 -9.63
N ARG A 492 20.99 26.85 -8.43
CA ARG A 492 21.77 25.75 -7.87
C ARG A 492 21.57 24.46 -8.68
N VAL A 493 20.33 24.09 -9.02
CA VAL A 493 20.09 22.89 -9.85
C VAL A 493 20.68 23.04 -11.26
N ASN A 494 20.67 24.24 -11.83
CA ASN A 494 21.35 24.53 -13.09
C ASN A 494 22.87 24.37 -12.98
N GLU A 495 23.47 24.87 -11.91
CA GLU A 495 24.90 24.69 -11.65
C GLU A 495 25.28 23.21 -11.54
N PHE A 496 24.43 22.41 -10.88
CA PHE A 496 24.61 20.97 -10.74
C PHE A 496 24.46 20.23 -12.06
N ARG A 497 23.41 20.51 -12.83
CA ARG A 497 23.20 19.94 -14.17
C ARG A 497 24.37 20.24 -15.09
N ASN A 498 24.85 21.49 -15.12
CA ASN A 498 25.96 21.90 -15.98
C ASN A 498 27.29 21.25 -15.56
N ALA A 499 27.47 20.99 -14.27
CA ALA A 499 28.63 20.28 -13.76
C ALA A 499 28.58 18.77 -14.07
N PHE A 500 27.38 18.17 -14.06
CA PHE A 500 27.16 16.75 -14.35
C PHE A 500 27.21 16.44 -15.86
N LEU A 501 26.61 17.31 -16.68
CA LEU A 501 26.47 17.16 -18.14
C LEU A 501 27.15 18.32 -18.87
N PRO A 502 28.49 18.48 -18.75
CA PRO A 502 29.18 19.62 -19.36
C PRO A 502 29.04 19.59 -20.88
N GLY A 503 28.53 20.68 -21.46
CA GLY A 503 28.41 20.86 -22.91
C GLY A 503 27.38 19.96 -23.60
N ARG A 504 26.42 19.39 -22.86
CA ARG A 504 25.32 18.59 -23.45
C ARG A 504 24.16 19.48 -23.90
N SER A 505 23.46 19.03 -24.94
CA SER A 505 22.31 19.73 -25.51
C SER A 505 21.01 19.46 -24.72
N PRO A 506 19.97 20.32 -24.83
CA PRO A 506 18.70 20.14 -24.13
C PRO A 506 18.01 18.78 -24.37
N GLU A 507 18.17 18.20 -25.56
CA GLU A 507 17.58 16.89 -25.90
C GLU A 507 18.16 15.77 -25.01
N THR A 508 19.41 15.92 -24.58
CA THR A 508 20.07 14.98 -23.66
C THR A 508 19.38 14.94 -22.30
N PHE A 509 18.72 16.03 -21.88
CA PHE A 509 18.06 16.09 -20.58
C PHE A 509 16.78 15.23 -20.50
N LYS A 510 16.27 14.76 -21.64
CA LYS A 510 15.10 13.88 -21.72
C LYS A 510 15.47 12.41 -21.91
N ASP A 511 16.75 12.08 -22.03
CA ASP A 511 17.20 10.69 -22.14
C ASP A 511 16.77 9.91 -20.89
N PRO A 512 16.07 8.77 -21.02
CA PRO A 512 15.56 8.00 -19.87
C PRO A 512 16.67 7.39 -18.98
N HIS A 513 17.92 7.30 -19.47
CA HIS A 513 19.08 6.93 -18.66
C HIS A 513 19.64 8.09 -17.83
N ILE A 514 19.26 9.32 -18.15
CA ILE A 514 19.67 10.56 -17.49
C ILE A 514 18.55 11.08 -16.58
N SER A 515 17.32 11.06 -17.08
CA SER A 515 16.11 11.54 -16.44
C SER A 515 15.06 10.43 -16.40
N PRO A 516 15.03 9.61 -15.33
CA PRO A 516 14.14 8.45 -15.26
C PRO A 516 12.65 8.79 -15.33
N LEU A 517 12.26 10.05 -15.07
CA LEU A 517 10.90 10.54 -15.30
C LEU A 517 10.47 10.41 -16.76
N PHE A 518 11.38 10.26 -17.73
CA PHE A 518 11.07 9.97 -19.13
C PHE A 518 11.13 8.48 -19.51
N ALA A 519 11.58 7.59 -18.62
CA ALA A 519 11.67 6.15 -18.90
C ALA A 519 10.30 5.48 -19.05
N ASP A 520 10.11 4.56 -20.00
CA ASP A 520 8.88 3.78 -20.08
C ASP A 520 8.81 2.74 -18.95
N LEU A 521 8.19 3.13 -17.83
CA LEU A 521 8.00 2.25 -16.67
C LEU A 521 6.92 1.19 -16.91
N GLY A 522 6.09 1.30 -17.95
CA GLY A 522 5.04 0.33 -18.26
C GLY A 522 5.60 -1.06 -18.53
N GLN A 523 6.80 -1.14 -19.11
CA GLN A 523 7.53 -2.39 -19.35
C GLN A 523 7.98 -3.09 -18.05
N LEU A 524 7.95 -2.39 -16.92
CA LEU A 524 8.33 -2.88 -15.61
C LEU A 524 7.11 -3.20 -14.73
N ARG A 525 5.89 -3.24 -15.31
CA ARG A 525 4.67 -3.57 -14.58
C ARG A 525 4.77 -4.92 -13.86
N GLY A 526 4.40 -4.94 -12.59
CA GLY A 526 4.56 -6.11 -11.70
C GLY A 526 6.00 -6.43 -11.29
N ARG A 527 6.99 -5.65 -11.75
CA ARG A 527 8.43 -5.84 -11.48
C ARG A 527 9.07 -4.65 -10.76
N LEU A 528 8.34 -3.55 -10.60
CA LEU A 528 8.80 -2.40 -9.82
C LEU A 528 8.80 -2.76 -8.33
N PRO A 529 9.89 -2.49 -7.59
CA PRO A 529 9.89 -2.64 -6.15
C PRO A 529 8.98 -1.60 -5.50
N SER A 530 8.60 -1.86 -4.26
CA SER A 530 7.96 -0.85 -3.42
C SER A 530 8.87 0.34 -3.23
N ALA A 531 8.27 1.53 -3.31
CA ALA A 531 8.99 2.79 -3.21
C ALA A 531 8.35 3.75 -2.21
N LEU A 532 9.19 4.36 -1.37
CA LEU A 532 8.84 5.53 -0.58
C LEU A 532 9.43 6.76 -1.25
N PHE A 533 8.54 7.69 -1.58
CA PHE A 533 8.82 9.03 -2.06
C PHE A 533 8.60 10.00 -0.92
N THR A 534 9.62 10.78 -0.55
CA THR A 534 9.48 11.80 0.50
C THR A 534 10.03 13.14 0.04
N CYS A 535 9.31 14.21 0.37
CA CYS A 535 9.67 15.58 0.00
C CYS A 535 9.03 16.60 0.95
N GLY A 536 9.64 17.77 1.08
CA GLY A 536 9.06 18.90 1.80
C GLY A 536 8.22 19.78 0.88
N THR A 537 7.26 20.53 1.44
CA THR A 537 6.51 21.52 0.61
C THR A 537 7.34 22.74 0.25
N GLU A 538 8.43 23.01 0.99
CA GLU A 538 9.38 24.09 0.70
C GLU A 538 10.61 23.53 -0.05
N ASP A 539 10.41 22.59 -0.97
CA ASP A 539 11.44 22.01 -1.84
C ASP A 539 11.11 22.27 -3.32
N CYS A 540 12.10 22.75 -4.09
CA CYS A 540 11.93 22.99 -5.52
C CYS A 540 11.77 21.70 -6.35
N LEU A 541 12.03 20.51 -5.77
CA LEU A 541 11.86 19.19 -6.40
C LEU A 541 10.54 18.50 -6.00
N LEU A 542 9.58 19.26 -5.48
CA LEU A 542 8.27 18.75 -5.09
C LEU A 542 7.51 18.08 -6.24
N ASP A 543 7.47 18.71 -7.42
CA ASP A 543 6.81 18.14 -8.59
C ASP A 543 7.56 16.91 -9.12
N ASP A 544 8.90 16.91 -9.12
CA ASP A 544 9.71 15.75 -9.49
C ASP A 544 9.34 14.51 -8.67
N THR A 545 9.27 14.69 -7.34
CA THR A 545 8.92 13.62 -6.40
C THR A 545 7.49 13.14 -6.62
N SER A 546 6.56 14.09 -6.76
CA SER A 546 5.13 13.79 -6.94
C SER A 546 4.85 13.10 -8.28
N PHE A 547 5.47 13.56 -9.36
CA PHE A 547 5.28 12.99 -10.70
C PHE A 547 5.88 11.60 -10.80
N MET A 548 7.07 11.36 -10.27
CA MET A 548 7.63 10.01 -10.29
C MET A 548 6.85 9.07 -9.39
N SER A 549 6.41 9.52 -8.22
CA SER A 549 5.54 8.71 -7.34
C SER A 549 4.27 8.26 -8.06
N MET A 550 3.62 9.16 -8.78
CA MET A 550 2.43 8.86 -9.59
C MET A 550 2.75 7.95 -10.77
N LYS A 551 3.85 8.18 -11.47
CA LYS A 551 4.28 7.35 -12.59
C LYS A 551 4.63 5.93 -12.17
N TRP A 552 5.25 5.78 -11.00
CA TRP A 552 5.55 4.49 -10.36
C TRP A 552 4.26 3.71 -10.08
N LEU A 553 3.28 4.40 -9.49
CA LEU A 553 1.95 3.85 -9.21
C LEU A 553 1.22 3.46 -10.51
N ALA A 554 1.23 4.33 -11.52
CA ALA A 554 0.58 4.07 -12.82
C ALA A 554 1.20 2.89 -13.57
N ALA A 555 2.50 2.63 -13.35
CA ALA A 555 3.19 1.45 -13.84
C ALA A 555 2.87 0.18 -13.03
N GLY A 556 2.01 0.24 -12.01
CA GLY A 556 1.63 -0.90 -11.17
C GLY A 556 2.63 -1.22 -10.07
N GLY A 557 3.57 -0.31 -9.78
CA GLY A 557 4.45 -0.41 -8.63
C GLY A 557 3.79 0.09 -7.35
N GLU A 558 4.19 -0.45 -6.21
CA GLU A 558 3.77 0.07 -4.91
C GLU A 558 4.49 1.41 -4.64
N SER A 559 3.73 2.47 -4.39
CA SER A 559 4.25 3.83 -4.21
C SER A 559 3.62 4.46 -2.96
N ILE A 560 4.46 4.92 -2.03
CA ILE A 560 4.07 5.73 -0.88
C ILE A 560 4.63 7.13 -1.08
N LEU A 561 3.80 8.15 -0.98
CA LEU A 561 4.21 9.54 -1.04
C LEU A 561 4.03 10.19 0.35
N SER A 562 5.10 10.74 0.90
CA SER A 562 5.14 11.42 2.20
C SER A 562 5.61 12.86 2.00
N ILE A 563 4.66 13.80 2.04
CA ILE A 563 4.92 15.22 1.91
C ILE A 563 4.89 15.88 3.29
N ILE A 564 5.98 16.56 3.66
CA ILE A 564 6.12 17.17 4.99
C ILE A 564 5.96 18.71 4.88
N PRO A 565 4.87 19.29 5.44
CA PRO A 565 4.60 20.73 5.36
C PRO A 565 5.75 21.58 5.91
N GLY A 566 6.08 22.64 5.20
CA GLY A 566 7.01 23.67 5.66
C GLY A 566 8.48 23.29 5.66
N THR A 567 8.85 22.10 5.20
CA THR A 567 10.23 21.61 5.28
C THR A 567 11.00 21.85 3.99
N PRO A 568 12.31 22.19 4.09
CA PRO A 568 13.15 22.52 2.94
C PRO A 568 13.68 21.27 2.22
N HIS A 569 14.30 21.48 1.05
CA HIS A 569 15.20 20.48 0.49
C HIS A 569 16.28 20.08 1.50
N GLY A 570 16.56 18.79 1.62
CA GLY A 570 17.57 18.25 2.55
C GLY A 570 17.11 18.08 3.99
N TYR A 571 15.83 18.32 4.32
CA TYR A 571 15.35 18.38 5.71
C TYR A 571 15.66 17.12 6.54
N ILE A 572 15.66 15.95 5.91
CA ILE A 572 15.89 14.66 6.55
C ILE A 572 17.35 14.48 7.04
N LEU A 573 18.28 15.32 6.58
CA LEU A 573 19.69 15.29 6.98
C LEU A 573 19.92 15.93 8.35
N PHE A 574 18.95 16.68 8.88
CA PHE A 574 19.03 17.23 10.22
C PHE A 574 18.85 16.13 11.27
N PRO A 575 19.47 16.26 12.46
CA PRO A 575 19.18 15.38 13.58
C PRO A 575 17.67 15.30 13.84
N ARG A 576 17.18 14.10 14.19
CA ARG A 576 15.78 13.90 14.63
C ARG A 576 15.35 14.82 15.77
N SER A 577 16.29 15.20 16.62
CA SER A 577 16.05 16.12 17.74
C SER A 577 16.01 17.59 17.33
N SER A 578 16.29 17.93 16.06
CA SER A 578 16.13 19.29 15.55
C SER A 578 14.64 19.58 15.44
N ALA A 579 14.10 20.27 16.44
CA ALA A 579 12.72 20.74 16.41
C ALA A 579 12.47 21.54 15.12
N ASP A 580 11.26 21.41 14.61
CA ASP A 580 10.71 22.22 13.50
C ASP A 580 11.38 22.05 12.13
N SER A 581 12.43 21.23 12.04
CA SER A 581 13.08 20.86 10.77
C SER A 581 12.31 19.78 9.99
N GLY A 582 11.30 19.16 10.62
CA GLY A 582 10.55 18.01 10.08
C GLY A 582 11.37 16.73 9.90
N ALA A 583 12.63 16.69 10.35
CA ALA A 583 13.52 15.54 10.16
C ALA A 583 13.02 14.28 10.87
N GLU A 584 12.45 14.42 12.07
CA GLU A 584 11.84 13.27 12.78
C GLU A 584 10.67 12.68 11.98
N GLU A 585 9.81 13.53 11.42
CA GLU A 585 8.64 13.07 10.66
C GLU A 585 9.06 12.31 9.39
N GLY A 586 9.98 12.87 8.60
CA GLY A 586 10.52 12.20 7.42
C GLY A 586 11.29 10.92 7.76
N MET A 587 12.15 10.96 8.78
CA MET A 587 12.91 9.79 9.21
C MET A 587 12.02 8.69 9.82
N ARG A 588 10.89 9.06 10.44
CA ARG A 588 9.88 8.12 10.91
C ARG A 588 9.23 7.43 9.72
N ALA A 589 8.84 8.16 8.67
CA ALA A 589 8.31 7.57 7.45
C ALA A 589 9.28 6.56 6.80
N VAL A 590 10.59 6.87 6.81
CA VAL A 590 11.62 5.93 6.34
C VAL A 590 11.74 4.69 7.23
N ASP A 591 11.77 4.86 8.56
CA ASP A 591 11.84 3.72 9.49
C ASP A 591 10.68 2.77 9.31
N ASP A 592 9.50 3.36 9.25
CA ASP A 592 8.22 2.70 9.09
C ASP A 592 8.17 1.93 7.76
N PHE A 593 8.57 2.58 6.65
CA PHE A 593 8.65 1.96 5.34
C PHE A 593 9.67 0.82 5.28
N LEU A 594 10.79 0.90 5.98
CA LEU A 594 11.78 -0.17 5.97
C LEU A 594 11.36 -1.32 6.91
N ALA A 595 10.81 -1.01 8.08
CA ALA A 595 10.38 -1.99 9.06
C ALA A 595 9.27 -2.89 8.51
N GLY A 596 8.25 -2.31 7.87
CA GLY A 596 7.18 -3.10 7.28
C GLY A 596 7.67 -4.01 6.14
N LYS A 597 8.61 -3.53 5.31
CA LYS A 597 9.21 -4.36 4.24
C LYS A 597 10.11 -5.45 4.76
N VAL A 598 10.74 -5.30 5.91
CA VAL A 598 11.47 -6.42 6.52
C VAL A 598 10.51 -7.48 7.07
N ASN A 599 9.35 -7.07 7.58
CA ASN A 599 8.34 -7.98 8.15
C ASN A 599 7.55 -8.74 7.08
N ASP A 600 7.26 -8.12 5.93
CA ASP A 600 6.50 -8.74 4.82
C ASP A 600 7.16 -10.02 4.25
N TYR A 601 8.48 -10.18 4.40
CA TYR A 601 9.22 -11.38 3.95
C TYR A 601 9.44 -12.44 5.05
N GLY A 602 8.72 -12.35 6.18
CA GLY A 602 8.60 -13.43 7.16
C GLY A 602 9.85 -13.72 8.00
N GLY A 603 10.81 -12.79 8.09
CA GLY A 603 11.99 -12.97 8.94
C GLY A 603 12.85 -14.22 8.63
N VAL A 604 12.67 -14.81 7.44
CA VAL A 604 13.41 -16.00 7.02
C VAL A 604 14.87 -15.63 6.84
N ALA A 605 15.76 -16.24 7.64
CA ALA A 605 17.19 -16.10 7.47
C ALA A 605 17.57 -16.47 6.02
N VAL A 606 18.19 -15.55 5.29
CA VAL A 606 18.65 -15.81 3.93
C VAL A 606 19.98 -16.58 4.03
N PRO A 607 20.04 -17.86 3.66
CA PRO A 607 21.28 -18.63 3.78
C PRO A 607 22.39 -18.00 2.93
N GLY A 608 23.55 -17.75 3.54
CA GLY A 608 24.70 -17.16 2.87
C GLY A 608 24.72 -15.62 2.81
N LEU A 609 24.01 -14.90 3.68
CA LEU A 609 24.21 -13.45 3.83
C LEU A 609 25.51 -13.09 4.59
N GLU A 610 26.11 -14.06 5.28
CA GLU A 610 27.34 -13.91 6.08
C GLU A 610 28.63 -13.85 5.24
N ALA A 611 28.59 -14.36 4.01
CA ALA A 611 29.70 -14.42 3.05
C ALA A 611 29.50 -13.41 1.93
#